data_AF-T0Z9Y8-F1
#
_entry.id   AF-T0Z9Y8-F1
#
_cell.length_a   1.000
_cell.length_b   1.000
_cell.length_c   1.000
_cell.angle_alpha   90.00
_cell.angle_beta   90.00
_cell.angle_gamma   90.00
#
_symmetry.space_group_name_H-M   'P 1'
#
loop_
_entity.id
_entity.type
_entity.pdbx_description
1 polymer ?
#
loop_
_entity_poly.entity_id
_entity_poly.type
_entity_poly.pdbx_seq_one_letter_code
_entity_poly.pdbx_strand_id
1 'polypeptide(L)' 'MTSNDSMSASQARKRIGLIGARGYTGAELIRLLAAHPRLELAFVSSRELDGQRVAD' A
#
# COMPACT_ATOMS: atom_id res chain seq x y z
N MET A 1 13.96 -33.92 16.12
CA MET A 1 12.54 -33.69 15.78
C MET A 1 12.18 -32.25 16.16
N THR A 2 12.80 -31.28 15.50
CA THR A 2 12.53 -29.84 15.70
C THR A 2 12.82 -29.16 14.37
N SER A 3 11.85 -29.23 13.47
CA SER A 3 11.85 -28.45 12.24
C SER A 3 10.55 -27.67 12.27
N ASN A 4 10.64 -26.34 12.35
CA ASN A 4 9.92 -25.39 11.49
C ASN A 4 9.77 -23.97 12.10
N ASP A 5 10.81 -23.41 12.74
CA ASP A 5 10.83 -21.98 13.14
C ASP A 5 11.20 -21.04 11.97
N SER A 6 11.22 -21.54 10.73
CA SER A 6 11.66 -20.80 9.54
C SER A 6 10.53 -20.12 8.75
N MET A 7 9.29 -20.10 9.25
CA MET A 7 8.18 -19.42 8.57
C MET A 7 8.24 -17.89 8.77
N SER A 8 9.10 -17.28 7.95
CA SER A 8 8.96 -15.95 7.34
C SER A 8 9.06 -14.73 8.24
N ALA A 9 10.31 -14.30 8.48
CA ALA A 9 10.64 -12.90 8.78
C ALA A 9 10.39 -11.94 7.58
N SER A 10 9.56 -12.29 6.58
CA SER A 10 9.55 -11.62 5.27
C SER A 10 8.19 -11.08 4.77
N GLN A 11 7.14 -11.04 5.59
CA GLN A 11 5.85 -10.45 5.20
C GLN A 11 5.52 -9.12 5.90
N ALA A 12 6.54 -8.35 6.32
CA ALA A 12 6.28 -6.98 6.77
C ALA A 12 5.76 -6.15 5.57
N ARG A 13 4.51 -5.67 5.65
CA ARG A 13 3.93 -4.81 4.63
C ARG A 13 4.73 -3.51 4.56
N LYS A 14 5.26 -3.18 3.38
CA LYS A 14 5.98 -1.92 3.16
C LYS A 14 4.96 -0.81 2.92
N ARG A 15 5.11 0.27 3.66
CA ARG A 15 4.21 1.43 3.62
C ARG A 15 4.59 2.36 2.47
N ILE A 16 3.62 2.75 1.67
CA ILE A 16 3.79 3.63 0.50
C ILE A 16 2.94 4.89 0.67
N GLY A 17 3.53 6.04 0.33
CA GLY A 17 2.81 7.30 0.14
C GLY A 17 2.67 7.62 -1.35
N LEU A 18 1.48 8.02 -1.79
CA LEU A 18 1.19 8.37 -3.18
C LEU A 18 0.84 9.85 -3.31
N ILE A 19 1.59 10.60 -4.11
CA ILE A 19 1.33 12.01 -4.43
C ILE A 19 0.84 12.10 -5.89
N GLY A 20 -0.27 12.80 -6.12
CA GLY A 20 -0.83 13.01 -7.46
C GLY A 20 -1.85 11.97 -7.91
N ALA A 21 -2.66 11.42 -7.00
CA ALA A 21 -3.55 10.29 -7.29
C ALA A 21 -4.80 10.58 -8.16
N ARG A 22 -5.02 11.82 -8.64
CA ARG A 22 -6.24 12.20 -9.39
C ARG A 22 -6.34 11.62 -10.80
N GLY A 23 -5.22 11.24 -11.40
CA GLY A 23 -5.20 10.70 -12.75
C GLY A 23 -5.66 9.24 -12.77
N TYR A 24 -6.03 8.77 -13.97
CA TYR A 24 -6.28 7.35 -14.23
C TYR A 24 -5.13 6.47 -13.71
N THR A 25 -3.89 6.91 -13.91
CA THR A 25 -2.69 6.27 -13.38
C THR A 25 -2.69 6.16 -11.86
N GLY A 26 -3.16 7.19 -11.15
CA GLY A 26 -3.25 7.18 -9.69
C GLY A 26 -4.27 6.16 -9.20
N ALA A 27 -5.45 6.14 -9.81
CA ALA A 27 -6.51 5.19 -9.48
C ALA A 27 -6.09 3.73 -9.76
N GLU A 28 -5.48 3.47 -10.92
CA GLU A 28 -4.97 2.13 -11.25
C GLU A 28 -3.82 1.70 -10.33
N LEU A 29 -2.94 2.62 -9.96
CA LEU A 29 -1.87 2.33 -8.99
C LEU A 29 -2.45 1.99 -7.62
N ILE A 30 -3.45 2.73 -7.12
CA ILE A 30 -4.14 2.39 -5.86
C ILE A 30 -4.75 0.99 -5.95
N ARG A 31 -5.40 0.65 -7.06
CA ARG A 31 -6.00 -0.67 -7.30
C ARG A 31 -4.96 -1.79 -7.25
N LEU A 32 -3.79 -1.58 -7.86
CA LEU A 32 -2.67 -2.53 -7.83
C LEU A 32 -2.07 -2.67 -6.43
N LEU A 33 -1.91 -1.55 -5.71
CA LEU A 33 -1.37 -1.54 -4.34
C LEU A 33 -2.32 -2.24 -3.36
N ALA A 34 -3.63 -2.04 -3.50
CA ALA A 34 -4.66 -2.69 -2.68
C ALA A 34 -4.65 -4.22 -2.86
N ALA A 35 -4.31 -4.70 -4.06
CA ALA A 35 -4.21 -6.13 -4.35
C ALA A 35 -2.86 -6.76 -3.94
N HIS A 36 -1.86 -5.98 -3.49
CA HIS A 36 -0.53 -6.51 -3.23
C HIS A 36 -0.32 -6.91 -1.76
N PRO A 37 -0.11 -8.20 -1.42
CA PRO A 37 -0.02 -8.68 -0.04
C PRO A 37 1.14 -8.12 0.80
N ARG A 38 2.13 -7.49 0.15
CA ARG A 38 3.33 -6.96 0.82
C ARG A 38 3.39 -5.45 0.85
N LEU A 39 2.38 -4.76 0.32
CA LEU A 39 2.34 -3.31 0.33
C LEU A 39 1.12 -2.82 1.09
N GLU A 40 1.27 -1.64 1.67
CA GLU A 40 0.21 -0.92 2.36
C GLU A 40 0.26 0.53 1.88
N LEU A 41 -0.85 1.01 1.35
CA LEU A 41 -0.97 2.42 0.98
C LEU A 41 -1.27 3.21 2.26
N ALA A 42 -0.26 3.89 2.79
CA ALA A 42 -0.34 4.58 4.08
C ALA A 42 -0.81 6.03 3.95
N PHE A 43 -0.63 6.64 2.77
CA PHE A 43 -0.99 8.03 2.53
C PHE A 43 -1.25 8.29 1.05
N VAL A 44 -2.25 9.12 0.77
CA VAL A 44 -2.51 9.65 -0.57
C VAL A 44 -2.76 11.15 -0.49
N SER A 45 -2.15 11.91 -1.39
CA SER A 45 -2.41 13.34 -1.54
C SER A 45 -2.54 13.73 -3.00
N SER A 46 -3.37 14.72 -3.28
CA SER A 46 -3.39 15.44 -4.55
C SER A 46 -3.78 16.90 -4.30
N ARG A 47 -3.47 17.80 -5.22
CA ARG A 47 -3.70 19.27 -5.12
C ARG A 47 -5.17 19.71 -4.91
N GLU A 48 -6.12 18.77 -4.92
CA GLU A 48 -7.59 18.95 -4.75
C GLU A 48 -8.19 17.85 -3.86
N LEU A 49 -7.41 16.81 -3.51
CA LEU A 49 -7.76 15.78 -2.51
C LEU A 49 -6.81 15.96 -1.33
N ASP A 50 -6.75 17.19 -0.83
CA ASP A 50 -5.95 17.49 0.35
C ASP A 50 -6.58 16.78 1.55
N GLY A 51 -5.88 15.81 2.13
CA GLY A 51 -6.21 15.24 3.43
C GLY A 51 -7.09 13.98 3.47
N GLN A 52 -7.44 13.32 2.36
CA GLN A 52 -8.19 12.06 2.45
C GLN A 52 -7.28 10.86 2.73
N ARG A 53 -7.44 10.26 3.92
CA ARG A 53 -6.92 8.94 4.23
C ARG A 53 -7.55 7.92 3.28
N VAL A 54 -6.73 7.17 2.55
CA VAL A 54 -7.20 6.01 1.81
C VAL A 54 -7.20 4.82 2.78
N ALA A 55 -8.42 4.40 3.12
CA ALA A 55 -8.82 3.23 3.90
C ALA A 55 -8.74 3.34 5.44
N ASP A 56 -9.87 3.00 6.07
CA ASP A 56 -9.94 1.95 7.09
C ASP A 56 -10.12 0.61 6.34
#